data_AF-A0A803TT82-F1
#
_entry.id   AF-A0A803TT82-F1
#
_cell.length_a   1.000
_cell.length_b   1.000
_cell.length_c   1.000
_cell.angle_alpha   90.00
_cell.angle_beta   90.00
_cell.angle_gamma   90.00
#
_symmetry.space_group_name_H-M   'P 1'
#
loop_
_entity.id
_entity.type
_entity.pdbx_description
1 polymer ?
#
loop_
_entity_poly.entity_id
_entity_poly.type
_entity_poly.pdbx_seq_one_letter_code
_entity_poly.pdbx_strand_id
1 'polypeptide(L)' 'MKALFLLFAIFLISYQAVPGNAQGPHDDTIACGRGGGSCQPVPCRGLSVEAGTCQGGTMKCCR' A
#
# COMPACT_ATOMS: atom_id res chain seq x y z
N MET A 1 -30.15 15.53 26.82
CA MET A 1 -28.66 15.57 26.80
C MET A 1 -28.03 14.21 26.47
N LYS A 2 -28.37 13.10 27.16
CA LYS A 2 -27.80 11.75 26.90
C LYS A 2 -28.03 11.19 25.48
N ALA A 3 -29.16 11.49 24.84
CA ALA A 3 -29.45 11.00 23.48
C ALA A 3 -28.51 11.57 22.40
N LEU A 4 -28.06 12.81 22.57
CA LEU A 4 -27.15 13.47 21.64
C LEU A 4 -25.76 12.83 21.66
N PHE A 5 -25.29 12.43 22.85
CA PHE A 5 -24.03 11.69 23.01
C PHE A 5 -24.08 10.30 22.37
N LEU A 6 -25.22 9.61 22.44
CA LEU A 6 -25.39 8.30 21.80
C LEU A 6 -25.31 8.40 20.28
N LEU A 7 -25.98 9.39 19.68
CA LEU A 7 -25.92 9.62 18.24
C LEU A 7 -24.50 9.96 17.76
N PHE A 8 -23.79 10.79 18.54
CA PHE A 8 -22.41 11.15 18.23
C PHE A 8 -21.46 9.94 18.32
N ALA A 9 -21.64 9.08 19.33
CA ALA A 9 -20.84 7.85 19.46
C ALA A 9 -21.07 6.89 18.28
N ILE A 10 -22.32 6.71 17.85
CA ILE A 10 -22.67 5.87 16.69
C ILE A 10 -22.00 6.42 15.42
N PHE A 11 -22.06 7.74 15.21
CA PHE A 11 -21.45 8.39 14.06
C PHE A 11 -19.92 8.16 14.00
N LEU A 12 -19.22 8.34 15.12
CA LEU A 12 -17.77 8.11 15.20
C LEU A 12 -17.40 6.64 14.92
N ILE A 13 -18.15 5.69 15.46
CA ILE A 13 -17.90 4.26 15.24
C ILE A 13 -18.12 3.90 13.76
N SER A 14 -19.17 4.42 13.13
CA SER A 14 -19.42 4.21 11.70
C SER A 14 -18.35 4.83 10.80
N TYR A 15 -17.71 5.93 11.21
CA TYR A 15 -16.68 6.61 10.42
C TYR A 15 -15.31 5.89 10.46
N GLN A 16 -15.04 5.10 11.49
CA GLN A 16 -13.80 4.33 11.67
C GLN A 16 -13.88 2.91 11.09
N ALA A 17 -15.04 2.50 10.55
CA ALA A 17 -15.23 1.18 9.92
C ALA A 17 -14.61 1.09 8.50
N VAL A 18 -13.71 2.02 8.14
CA VAL A 18 -12.80 1.83 7.01
C VAL A 18 -11.65 0.99 7.54
N PRO A 19 -11.54 -0.31 7.18
CA PRO A 19 -10.41 -1.11 7.61
C PRO A 19 -9.15 -0.40 7.14
N GLY A 20 -8.32 0.01 8.10
CA GLY A 20 -6.98 0.55 7.87
C GLY A 20 -6.03 -0.53 7.38
N ASN A 21 -6.39 -1.27 6.33
CA ASN A 21 -5.42 -1.95 5.50
C ASN A 21 -4.90 -0.93 4.51
N ALA A 22 -4.00 -0.07 5.02
CA ALA A 22 -3.09 0.73 4.18
C ALA A 22 -2.04 -0.16 3.48
N GLN A 23 -2.33 -1.44 3.29
CA GLN A 23 -1.70 -2.28 2.27
C GLN A 23 -2.27 -1.85 0.93
N GLY A 24 -2.01 -0.59 0.58
CA GLY A 24 -2.30 -0.09 -0.75
C GLY A 24 -1.52 -0.93 -1.77
N PRO A 25 -1.84 -0.81 -3.06
CA PRO A 25 -1.13 -1.45 -4.16
C PRO A 25 0.34 -1.03 -4.28
N HIS A 26 0.98 -0.55 -3.21
CA HIS A 26 2.35 -0.07 -3.13
C HIS A 26 3.15 -0.77 -2.03
N ASP A 27 2.61 -1.75 -1.30
CA ASP A 27 3.43 -2.55 -0.36
C ASP A 27 4.65 -3.16 -1.06
N ASP A 28 4.45 -3.65 -2.28
CA ASP A 28 5.52 -4.19 -3.13
C ASP A 28 6.49 -3.10 -3.60
N THR A 29 5.98 -1.91 -3.96
CA THR A 29 6.80 -0.72 -4.27
C THR A 29 7.68 -0.30 -3.10
N ILE A 30 7.13 -0.22 -1.89
CA ILE A 30 7.86 0.17 -0.68
C ILE A 30 8.88 -0.92 -0.31
N ALA A 31 8.52 -2.19 -0.41
CA ALA A 31 9.43 -3.31 -0.18
C ALA A 31 10.60 -3.30 -1.17
N CYS A 32 10.34 -3.04 -2.46
CA CYS A 32 11.37 -2.91 -3.49
C CYS A 32 12.37 -1.79 -3.17
N GLY A 33 11.87 -0.59 -2.83
CA GLY A 33 12.71 0.55 -2.48
C GLY A 33 13.53 0.32 -1.20
N ARG A 34 12.93 -0.27 -0.16
CA ARG A 34 13.65 -0.66 1.06
C ARG A 34 14.74 -1.71 0.81
N GLY A 35 14.53 -2.58 -0.17
CA GLY A 35 15.52 -3.56 -0.64
C GLY A 35 16.63 -2.96 -1.50
N GLY A 36 16.61 -1.66 -1.79
CA GLY A 36 17.57 -1.00 -2.68
C GLY A 36 17.32 -1.25 -4.16
N GLY A 37 16.14 -1.75 -4.53
CA GLY A 37 15.72 -1.92 -5.92
C GLY A 37 14.96 -0.72 -6.47
N SER A 38 14.73 -0.72 -7.78
CA SER A 38 13.92 0.28 -8.49
C SER A 38 12.76 -0.37 -9.24
N CYS A 39 11.64 0.34 -9.33
CA CYS A 39 10.47 -0.13 -10.05
C CYS A 39 10.56 0.26 -11.52
N GLN A 40 10.64 -0.74 -12.41
CA GLN A 40 10.70 -0.56 -13.85
C GLN A 40 9.41 -1.07 -14.52
N PRO A 41 8.83 -0.32 -15.49
CA PRO A 41 7.70 -0.79 -16.28
C PRO A 41 8.11 -1.75 -17.41
N VAL A 42 9.41 -1.98 -17.56
CA VAL A 42 10.03 -2.84 -18.57
C VAL A 42 10.87 -3.91 -17.86
N PRO A 43 11.29 -4.98 -18.55
CA PRO A 43 12.24 -5.94 -17.98
C PRO A 43 13.51 -5.25 -17.47
N CYS A 44 14.08 -5.79 -16.39
CA CYS A 44 15.31 -5.29 -15.80
C CYS A 44 16.44 -5.25 -16.83
N ARG A 45 17.23 -4.17 -16.81
CA ARG A 45 18.28 -3.90 -17.81
C ARG A 45 19.67 -4.02 -17.19
N GLY A 46 20.65 -4.31 -18.04
CA GLY A 46 22.05 -4.39 -17.64
C GLY A 46 22.31 -5.60 -16.73
N LEU A 47 22.89 -5.35 -15.56
CA LEU A 47 23.23 -6.37 -14.56
C LEU A 47 22.16 -6.55 -13.47
N SER A 48 21.07 -5.78 -13.52
CA SER A 48 19.98 -5.89 -12.55
C SER A 48 19.09 -7.10 -12.83
N VAL A 49 18.65 -7.78 -11.78
CA VAL A 49 17.77 -8.96 -11.84
C VAL A 49 16.39 -8.63 -11.29
N GLU A 50 15.38 -9.36 -11.76
CA GLU A 50 14.03 -9.24 -11.25
C GLU A 50 13.97 -9.82 -9.83
N ALA A 51 13.72 -8.95 -8.85
CA ALA A 51 13.64 -9.30 -7.43
C ALA A 51 12.19 -9.41 -6.92
N GLY A 52 11.21 -8.99 -7.73
CA GLY A 52 9.79 -8.99 -7.37
C GLY A 52 8.97 -8.07 -8.27
N THR A 53 7.83 -7.61 -7.75
CA THR A 53 6.94 -6.67 -8.44
C THR A 53 6.89 -5.30 -7.74
N CYS A 54 6.33 -4.32 -8.44
CA CYS A 54 5.97 -3.02 -7.90
C CYS A 54 4.57 -2.63 -8.38
N GLN A 55 3.98 -1.65 -7.70
CA GLN A 55 2.70 -1.04 -8.07
C GLN A 55 1.60 -2.11 -8.21
N GLY A 56 1.55 -3.05 -7.27
CA GLY A 56 0.55 -4.11 -7.23
C GLY A 56 0.69 -5.10 -8.39
N GLY A 57 1.91 -5.33 -8.88
CA GLY A 57 2.17 -6.25 -9.99
C GLY A 57 2.25 -5.62 -11.38
N THR A 58 2.02 -4.32 -11.52
CA THR A 58 2.05 -3.64 -12.83
C THR A 58 3.47 -3.32 -13.31
N MET A 59 4.44 -3.32 -12.40
CA MET A 59 5.85 -3.06 -12.68
C MET A 59 6.73 -4.16 -12.07
N LYS A 60 7.97 -4.25 -12.54
CA LYS A 60 8.99 -5.16 -12.03
C LYS A 60 9.91 -4.45 -11.05
N CYS A 61 10.25 -5.09 -9.93
CA CYS A 61 11.29 -4.63 -9.03
C CYS A 61 12.64 -5.14 -9.54
N CYS A 62 13.56 -4.25 -9.86
CA CYS A 62 14.89 -4.56 -10.37
C CYS A 62 15.95 -4.20 -9.33
N ARG A 63 16.85 -5.13 -9.03
CA ARG A 63 17.96 -4.94 -8.08
C ARG A 63 19.26 -5.50 -8.63
#